data_AF-A0A3Q8ZSY2-F1
#
_entry.id   AF-A0A3Q8ZSY2-F1
#
_cell.length_a   1.000
_cell.length_b   1.000
_cell.length_c   1.000
_cell.angle_alpha   90.00
_cell.angle_beta   90.00
_cell.angle_gamma   90.00
#
_symmetry.space_group_name_H-M   'P 1'
#
loop_
_entity.id
_entity.type
_entity.pdbx_description
1 polymer ?
#
loop_
_entity_poly.entity_id
_entity_poly.type
_entity_poly.pdbx_seq_one_letter_code
_entity_poly.pdbx_strand_id
1 'polypeptide(L)'
;MFECRRHSNGVRPISNDPFAPLRERFLARCADQLAELKAAREQGPLPDVTKLAHSLAGAGGTFGFAEISAKAAALETLLVEQADGGAIDAALDALIAEIERTLQ
;
A
#
# COMPACT_ATOMS: atom_id res chain seq x y z
N MET A 1 -16.91 -19.96 12.69
CA MET A 1 -15.60 -20.64 12.77
C MET A 1 -14.57 -19.61 13.18
N PHE A 2 -14.30 -19.51 14.48
CA PHE A 2 -13.24 -18.69 15.07
C PHE A 2 -12.64 -19.52 16.20
N GLU A 3 -11.47 -20.11 15.97
CA GLU A 3 -10.76 -20.86 17.02
C GLU A 3 -9.67 -19.98 17.63
N CYS A 4 -10.01 -19.33 18.74
CA CYS A 4 -9.05 -18.74 19.67
C CYS A 4 -8.59 -19.81 20.65
N ARG A 5 -7.46 -20.46 20.37
CA ARG A 5 -6.73 -21.26 21.36
C ARG A 5 -5.57 -20.44 21.93
N ARG A 6 -5.60 -20.24 23.25
CA ARG A 6 -4.56 -19.58 24.04
C ARG A 6 -3.25 -20.39 24.04
N HIS A 7 -2.12 -19.68 24.09
CA HIS A 7 -0.98 -20.10 24.90
C HIS A 7 -0.22 -18.87 25.42
N SER A 8 -0.07 -18.78 26.74
CA SER A 8 0.79 -17.82 27.41
C SER A 8 2.15 -18.49 27.66
N ASN A 9 3.26 -17.87 27.29
CA ASN A 9 4.53 -18.11 27.98
C ASN A 9 5.46 -16.90 27.84
N GLY A 10 6.06 -16.50 28.97
CA GLY A 10 6.93 -15.33 29.07
C GLY A 10 8.28 -15.57 28.39
N VAL A 11 8.60 -14.72 27.41
CA VAL A 11 9.93 -14.59 26.81
C VAL A 11 10.30 -13.11 26.86
N ARG A 12 11.56 -12.83 27.16
CA ARG A 12 12.20 -11.49 27.18
C ARG A 12 11.75 -10.67 25.97
N PRO A 13 11.46 -9.36 26.03
CA PRO A 13 10.87 -8.63 24.91
C PRO A 13 11.94 -8.34 23.83
N ILE A 14 12.40 -9.38 23.14
CA ILE A 14 12.79 -9.27 21.74
C ILE A 14 11.43 -9.12 21.06
N SER A 15 11.11 -7.92 20.58
CA SER A 15 9.84 -7.64 19.90
C SER A 15 9.80 -8.43 18.58
N ASN A 16 9.60 -9.74 18.67
CA ASN A 16 9.44 -10.67 17.56
C ASN A 16 7.99 -10.55 17.08
N ASP A 17 7.66 -9.37 16.57
CA ASP A 17 6.45 -9.20 15.78
C ASP A 17 6.68 -10.01 14.50
N PRO A 18 5.98 -11.14 14.29
CA PRO A 18 6.20 -12.00 13.12
C PRO A 18 5.91 -11.25 11.80
N PHE A 19 5.24 -10.10 11.88
CA PHE A 19 4.97 -9.22 10.76
C PHE A 19 6.02 -8.12 10.59
N ALA A 20 6.95 -7.91 11.52
CA ALA A 20 8.03 -6.93 11.35
C ALA A 20 8.80 -7.08 10.01
N PRO A 21 9.33 -8.25 9.64
CA PRO A 21 10.03 -8.41 8.37
C PRO A 21 9.11 -8.30 7.15
N LEU A 22 7.81 -8.57 7.32
CA LEU A 22 6.81 -8.42 6.26
C LEU A 22 6.46 -6.95 6.04
N ARG A 23 6.31 -6.17 7.11
CA ARG A 23 6.12 -4.71 7.06
C ARG A 23 7.33 -4.03 6.45
N GLU A 24 8.55 -4.41 6.83
CA GLU A 24 9.76 -3.88 6.21
C GLU A 24 9.80 -4.16 4.70
N ARG A 25 9.42 -5.36 4.28
CA ARG A 25 9.32 -5.70 2.85
C ARG A 25 8.24 -4.88 2.14
N PHE A 26 7.11 -4.65 2.81
CA PHE A 26 6.05 -3.79 2.29
C PHE A 26 6.50 -2.34 2.16
N LEU A 27 7.26 -1.79 3.12
CA LEU A 27 7.84 -0.45 3.04
C LEU A 27 8.85 -0.35 1.90
N ALA A 28 9.75 -1.32 1.76
CA ALA A 28 10.68 -1.37 0.62
C ALA A 28 9.93 -1.40 -0.72
N ARG A 29 8.83 -2.16 -0.79
CA ARG A 29 7.95 -2.18 -1.95
C ARG A 29 7.25 -0.85 -2.17
N CYS A 30 6.74 -0.21 -1.12
CA CYS A 30 6.12 1.12 -1.23
C CYS A 30 7.10 2.15 -1.77
N ALA A 31 8.38 2.10 -1.38
CA ALA A 31 9.42 2.98 -1.92
C ALA A 31 9.70 2.72 -3.41
N ASP A 32 9.74 1.46 -3.84
CA ASP A 32 9.88 1.09 -5.25
C ASP A 32 8.66 1.54 -6.08
N GLN A 33 7.46 1.27 -5.57
CA GLN A 33 6.19 1.69 -6.18
C GLN A 33 6.06 3.21 -6.21
N LEU A 34 6.57 3.94 -5.22
CA LEU A 34 6.59 5.40 -5.22
C LEU A 34 7.35 5.94 -6.43
N ALA A 35 8.49 5.34 -6.77
CA ALA A 35 9.26 5.72 -7.95
C ALA A 35 8.47 5.46 -9.24
N GLU A 36 7.79 4.31 -9.35
CA GLU A 36 6.94 3.98 -10.49
C GLU A 36 5.71 4.89 -10.60
N LEU A 37 5.06 5.23 -9.49
CA LEU A 37 3.90 6.14 -9.46
C LEU A 37 4.33 7.56 -9.85
N LYS A 38 5.50 8.03 -9.42
CA LYS A 38 6.07 9.32 -9.86
C LYS A 38 6.39 9.29 -11.36
N ALA A 39 6.97 8.21 -11.87
CA ALA A 39 7.22 8.06 -13.31
C ALA A 39 5.91 8.03 -14.13
N ALA A 40 4.88 7.33 -13.64
CA ALA A 40 3.55 7.31 -14.26
C ALA A 40 2.88 8.68 -14.25
N ARG A 41 3.17 9.52 -13.24
CA ARG A 41 2.70 10.90 -13.23
C ARG A 41 3.33 11.75 -14.34
N GLU A 42 4.64 11.61 -14.53
CA GLU A 42 5.37 12.41 -15.53
C GLU A 42 5.17 11.90 -16.96
N GLN A 43 5.07 10.58 -17.16
CA GLN A 43 4.97 9.95 -18.48
C GLN A 43 3.55 9.54 -18.88
N GLY A 44 2.59 9.67 -17.97
CA GLY A 44 1.21 9.20 -18.13
C GLY A 44 0.97 7.80 -17.54
N PRO A 45 -0.30 7.44 -17.28
CA PRO A 45 -0.66 6.21 -16.59
C PRO A 45 -0.11 4.98 -17.32
N LEU A 46 0.88 4.33 -16.70
CA LEU A 46 1.44 3.08 -17.21
C LEU A 46 0.39 1.97 -17.09
N PRO A 47 0.34 1.00 -18.03
CA PRO A 47 -0.66 -0.06 -18.02
C PRO A 47 -0.62 -0.96 -16.77
N ASP A 48 0.47 -0.91 -16.00
CA ASP A 48 0.64 -1.69 -14.78
C ASP A 48 0.26 -0.94 -13.49
N VAL A 49 -0.09 0.36 -13.54
CA VAL A 49 -0.47 1.15 -12.34
C VAL A 49 -1.68 0.55 -11.63
N THR A 50 -2.67 0.05 -12.38
CA THR A 50 -3.86 -0.61 -11.79
C THR A 50 -3.47 -1.83 -10.97
N LYS A 51 -2.54 -2.66 -11.45
CA LYS A 51 -2.06 -3.83 -10.70
C LYS A 51 -1.23 -3.44 -9.49
N LEU A 52 -0.42 -2.38 -9.61
CA LEU A 52 0.35 -1.82 -8.50
C LEU A 52 -0.58 -1.33 -7.38
N ALA A 53 -1.62 -0.58 -7.75
CA ALA A 53 -2.66 -0.10 -6.84
C ALA A 53 -3.41 -1.26 -6.16
N HIS A 54 -3.81 -2.27 -6.93
CA HIS A 54 -4.44 -3.48 -6.41
C HIS A 54 -3.59 -4.20 -5.36
N SER A 55 -2.31 -4.38 -5.67
CA SER A 55 -1.39 -5.06 -4.76
C SER A 55 -1.16 -4.25 -3.49
N LEU A 56 -1.06 -2.92 -3.58
CA LEU A 56 -0.96 -2.01 -2.44
C LEU A 56 -2.23 -2.02 -1.57
N ALA A 57 -3.41 -2.03 -2.19
CA ALA A 57 -4.68 -2.12 -1.49
C ALA A 57 -4.75 -3.38 -0.63
N GLY A 58 -4.44 -4.55 -1.21
CA GLY A 58 -4.45 -5.82 -0.48
C GLY A 58 -3.37 -5.94 0.59
N ALA A 59 -2.14 -5.57 0.27
CA ALA A 59 -1.02 -5.66 1.19
C ALA A 59 -1.17 -4.66 2.35
N GLY A 60 -1.56 -3.41 2.08
CA GLY A 60 -1.77 -2.39 3.09
C GLY A 60 -2.80 -2.80 4.14
N GLY A 61 -3.93 -3.35 3.72
CA GLY A 61 -4.97 -3.85 4.64
C GLY A 61 -4.49 -5.02 5.51
N THR A 62 -3.64 -5.89 4.98
CA THR A 62 -3.10 -7.06 5.70
C THR A 62 -2.06 -6.68 6.75
N PHE A 63 -1.24 -5.66 6.47
CA PHE A 63 -0.11 -5.27 7.32
C PHE A 63 -0.42 -4.12 8.29
N GLY A 64 -1.61 -3.51 8.19
CA GLY A 64 -2.07 -2.45 9.09
C GLY A 64 -1.97 -1.03 8.53
N PHE A 65 -1.71 -0.88 7.23
CA PHE A 65 -1.67 0.40 6.51
C PHE A 65 -3.01 0.69 5.83
N ALA A 66 -4.04 0.92 6.64
CA ALA A 66 -5.40 1.16 6.14
C ALA A 66 -5.49 2.40 5.23
N GLU A 67 -4.75 3.47 5.53
CA GLU A 67 -4.74 4.70 4.73
C GLU A 67 -4.14 4.47 3.33
N ILE A 68 -2.98 3.82 3.24
CA ILE A 68 -2.37 3.44 1.96
C ILE A 68 -3.33 2.54 1.17
N SER A 69 -3.93 1.57 1.87
CA SER A 69 -4.88 0.64 1.25
C SER A 69 -6.09 1.35 0.65
N ALA A 70 -6.70 2.28 1.40
CA ALA A 70 -7.86 3.04 0.96
C ALA A 70 -7.53 3.93 -0.25
N LYS A 71 -6.40 4.63 -0.24
CA LYS A 71 -5.97 5.47 -1.37
C LYS A 71 -5.62 4.66 -2.61
N ALA A 72 -4.96 3.51 -2.43
CA ALA A 72 -4.65 2.62 -3.52
C ALA A 72 -5.93 2.02 -4.15
N ALA A 73 -6.91 1.62 -3.34
CA ALA A 73 -8.19 1.14 -3.83
C ALA A 73 -8.99 2.23 -4.58
N ALA A 74 -8.93 3.48 -4.12
CA ALA A 74 -9.55 4.61 -4.80
C ALA A 74 -8.90 4.86 -6.17
N LEU A 75 -7.56 4.86 -6.25
CA LEU A 75 -6.82 4.99 -7.50
C LEU A 75 -7.13 3.83 -8.46
N GLU A 76 -7.14 2.58 -7.96
CA GLU A 76 -7.51 1.41 -8.75
C GLU A 76 -8.89 1.57 -9.37
N THR A 77 -9.88 1.96 -8.56
CA THR A 77 -11.25 2.16 -8.99
C THR A 77 -11.33 3.19 -10.12
N LEU A 78 -10.67 4.35 -9.97
CA LEU A 78 -10.64 5.38 -11.00
C LEU A 78 -9.96 4.92 -12.31
N LEU A 79 -8.91 4.11 -12.21
CA LEU A 79 -8.24 3.51 -13.37
C LEU A 79 -9.13 2.47 -14.07
N VAL A 80 -9.82 1.63 -13.31
CA VAL A 80 -10.75 0.61 -13.83
C VAL A 80 -11.96 1.25 -14.48
N GLU A 81 -12.52 2.29 -13.87
CA GLU A 81 -13.66 3.05 -14.40
C GLU A 81 -13.25 3.97 -15.56
N GLN A 82 -11.96 4.07 -15.89
CA GLN A 82 -11.41 5.01 -16.88
C GLN A 82 -11.91 6.44 -16.64
N ALA A 83 -11.81 6.87 -15.39
CA ALA A 83 -12.16 8.22 -14.97
C ALA A 83 -11.27 9.28 -15.66
N ASP A 84 -11.65 10.54 -15.53
CA ASP A 84 -10.86 11.66 -16.04
C ASP A 84 -9.41 11.62 -15.54
N GLY A 85 -8.48 11.91 -16.44
CA GLY A 85 -7.05 11.95 -16.11
C GLY A 85 -6.71 12.86 -14.92
N GLY A 86 -7.49 13.94 -14.72
CA GLY A 86 -7.33 14.81 -13.55
C GLY A 86 -7.75 14.16 -12.22
N ALA A 87 -8.78 13.30 -12.22
CA ALA A 87 -9.17 12.54 -11.03
C ALA A 87 -8.15 11.44 -10.71
N ILE A 88 -7.63 10.77 -11.75
CA ILE A 88 -6.55 9.79 -11.62
C ILE A 88 -5.28 10.46 -11.07
N ASP A 89 -4.87 11.62 -11.61
CA ASP A 89 -3.69 12.35 -11.12
C ASP A 89 -3.85 12.79 -9.66
N ALA A 90 -5.03 13.29 -9.29
CA ALA A 90 -5.31 13.69 -7.90
C ALA A 90 -5.26 12.49 -6.93
N ALA A 91 -5.80 11.34 -7.33
CA ALA A 91 -5.73 10.12 -6.52
C ALA A 91 -4.30 9.55 -6.46
N LEU A 92 -3.55 9.65 -7.56
CA LEU A 92 -2.15 9.25 -7.64
C LEU A 92 -1.28 10.10 -6.72
N ASP A 93 -1.43 11.42 -6.76
CA ASP A 93 -0.73 12.37 -5.87
C ASP A 93 -1.07 12.10 -4.39
N ALA A 94 -2.34 11.86 -4.08
CA ALA A 94 -2.75 11.52 -2.72
C ALA A 94 -2.12 10.21 -2.22
N LEU A 95 -2.01 9.19 -3.07
CA LEU A 95 -1.37 7.92 -2.72
C LEU A 95 0.15 8.11 -2.51
N ILE A 96 0.81 8.85 -3.41
CA ILE A 96 2.24 9.20 -3.32
C ILE A 96 2.52 9.90 -1.98
N ALA A 97 1.74 10.92 -1.63
CA ALA A 97 1.92 11.68 -0.40
C ALA A 97 1.77 10.81 0.87
N GLU A 98 0.83 9.85 0.87
CA GLU A 98 0.63 8.93 2.00
C GLU A 98 1.78 7.93 2.14
N ILE A 99 2.28 7.41 1.01
CA ILE A 99 3.45 6.53 0.99
C ILE A 99 4.68 7.28 1.51
N GLU A 100 4.93 8.52 1.05
CA GLU A 100 6.04 9.35 1.53
C GLU A 100 5.93 9.60 3.04
N ARG A 101 4.74 9.96 3.53
CA ARG A 101 4.48 10.16 4.95
C ARG A 101 4.75 8.90 5.78
N THR A 102 4.48 7.73 5.22
CA THR A 102 4.69 6.43 5.89
C THR A 102 6.16 6.00 5.89
N LEU A 103 6.94 6.45 4.90
CA LEU A 103 8.36 6.14 4.76
C LEU A 103 9.28 7.11 5.52
N GLN A 104 8.77 8.27 5.93
CA GLN A 104 9.47 9.26 6.77
C GLN A 104 9.46 8.89 8.25
#